data_AF-F2YB70-F1
#
_entry.id   AF-F2YB70-F1
#
_cell.length_a   1.000
_cell.length_b   1.000
_cell.length_c   1.000
_cell.angle_alpha   90.00
_cell.angle_beta   90.00
_cell.angle_gamma   90.00
#
_symmetry.space_group_name_H-M   'P 1'
#
loop_
_entity.id
_entity.type
_entity.pdbx_description
1 polymer ?
#
loop_
_entity_poly.entity_id
_entity_poly.type
_entity_poly.pdbx_seq_one_letter_code
_entity_poly.pdbx_strand_id
1 'polypeptide(L)' 'YPDSYLSWNIISSIGSSISITSLIFLMFLIWEALSSKRMIMNLFFLNSSLEWLNSYPPFNHSYNEIPSI' A
#
# COMPACT_ATOMS: atom_id res chain seq x y z
N TYR A 1 0.48 6.77 36.45
CA TYR A 1 -0.26 5.50 36.31
C TYR A 1 0.13 4.62 37.47
N PRO A 2 -0.78 3.88 38.12
CA PRO A 2 -0.39 2.94 39.17
C PRO A 2 0.56 1.89 38.59
N ASP A 3 1.46 1.38 39.44
CA ASP A 3 2.56 0.49 39.02
C ASP A 3 2.07 -0.81 38.35
N SER A 4 0.83 -1.22 38.60
CA SER A 4 0.18 -2.35 37.92
C SER A 4 0.10 -2.22 36.40
N TYR A 5 0.12 -0.99 35.84
CA TYR A 5 0.10 -0.76 34.39
C TYR A 5 1.48 -0.56 33.76
N LEU A 6 2.55 -0.59 34.56
CA LEU A 6 3.89 -0.27 34.08
C LEU A 6 4.36 -1.24 32.98
N SER A 7 4.09 -2.54 33.14
CA SER A 7 4.44 -3.56 32.14
C SER A 7 3.74 -3.32 30.79
N TRP A 8 2.44 -3.05 30.80
CA TRP A 8 1.66 -2.75 29.60
C TRP A 8 2.10 -1.47 28.92
N ASN A 9 2.45 -0.44 29.70
CA ASN A 9 2.94 0.82 29.15
C ASN A 9 4.30 0.64 28.46
N ILE A 10 5.20 -0.17 29.01
CA ILE A 10 6.50 -0.48 28.37
C ILE A 10 6.28 -1.24 27.06
N ILE A 11 5.38 -2.23 27.02
CA ILE A 11 5.07 -2.95 25.78
C ILE A 11 4.47 -1.99 24.75
N SER A 12 3.56 -1.11 25.18
CA SER A 12 2.92 -0.14 24.30
C SER A 12 3.92 0.86 23.71
N SER A 13 4.91 1.31 24.48
CA SER A 13 5.93 2.25 24.00
C SER A 13 6.87 1.59 23.00
N ILE A 14 7.28 0.34 23.25
CA ILE A 14 8.06 -0.44 22.29
C ILE A 14 7.27 -0.60 20.99
N GLY A 15 5.98 -0.97 21.06
CA GLY A 15 5.10 -1.05 19.90
C GLY A 15 5.01 0.26 19.11
N SER A 16 4.92 1.40 19.81
CA SER A 16 4.90 2.72 19.17
C SER A 16 6.21 3.07 18.46
N SER A 17 7.36 2.64 19.00
CA SER A 17 8.65 2.86 18.33
C SER A 17 8.75 2.06 17.02
N ILE A 18 8.21 0.83 17.02
CA ILE A 18 8.17 -0.05 15.84
C ILE A 18 7.20 0.50 14.78
N SER A 19 6.08 1.10 15.19
CA SER A 19 5.15 1.71 14.23
C SER A 19 5.73 2.97 13.58
N ILE A 20 6.52 3.77 14.32
CA ILE A 20 7.19 4.93 13.75
C ILE A 20 8.25 4.49 12.72
N THR A 21 9.06 3.48 13.03
CA THR A 21 10.07 2.99 12.09
C THR A 21 9.45 2.37 10.84
N SER A 22 8.34 1.65 10.96
CA SER A 22 7.63 1.09 9.80
C SER A 22 7.04 2.18 8.90
N LEU A 23 6.55 3.28 9.48
CA LEU A 23 5.99 4.40 8.72
C LEU A 23 7.09 5.15 7.94
N ILE A 24 8.25 5.38 8.55
CA ILE A 24 9.42 5.95 7.86
C ILE A 24 9.85 5.03 6.70
N PHE A 25 9.87 3.72 6.94
CA PHE A 25 10.23 2.75 5.90
C PHE A 25 9.20 2.74 4.75
N LEU A 26 7.90 2.82 5.06
CA LEU A 26 6.85 2.93 4.06
C LEU A 26 7.03 4.17 3.17
N MET A 27 7.35 5.32 3.75
CA MET A 27 7.62 6.54 2.98
C MET A 27 8.83 6.37 2.04
N PHE A 28 9.88 5.70 2.52
CA PHE A 28 11.05 5.40 1.69
C PHE A 28 10.71 4.47 0.52
N LEU A 29 9.92 3.41 0.77
CA LEU A 29 9.49 2.48 -0.29
C LEU A 29 8.64 3.15 -1.36
N ILE A 30 7.74 4.06 -0.98
CA ILE A 30 6.93 4.83 -1.94
C ILE A 30 7.85 5.69 -2.82
N TRP A 31 8.82 6.38 -2.22
CA TRP A 31 9.78 7.20 -2.95
C TRP A 31 10.67 6.37 -3.88
N GLU A 32 11.14 5.20 -3.43
CA GLU A 32 11.94 4.26 -4.24
C GLU A 32 11.12 3.71 -5.43
N ALA A 33 9.86 3.35 -5.21
CA ALA A 33 8.97 2.88 -6.27
C ALA A 33 8.74 3.95 -7.35
N LEU A 34 8.51 5.21 -6.95
CA LEU A 34 8.29 6.32 -7.87
C LEU A 34 9.56 6.75 -8.61
N SER A 35 10.73 6.70 -7.95
CA SER A 35 12.01 7.09 -8.57
C SER A 35 12.53 6.05 -9.56
N SER A 36 12.31 4.75 -9.31
CA SER A 36 12.75 3.64 -10.17
C SER A 36 11.95 3.46 -11.46
N LYS A 37 10.71 3.98 -11.54
CA LYS A 37 9.83 3.94 -12.73
C LYS A 37 9.69 2.55 -13.37
N ARG A 38 9.59 1.50 -12.55
CA ARG A 38 9.45 0.11 -13.03
C ARG A 38 8.08 -0.09 -13.69
N MET A 39 8.09 -0.48 -14.97
CA MET A 39 6.88 -0.79 -15.73
C MET A 39 6.34 -2.19 -15.36
N ILE A 40 5.01 -2.30 -15.25
CA ILE A 40 4.32 -3.58 -14.99
C ILE A 40 4.23 -4.35 -16.31
N MET A 41 4.83 -5.56 -16.37
CA MET A 41 4.84 -6.36 -17.60
C MET A 41 3.72 -7.40 -17.66
N ASN A 42 3.41 -8.08 -16.54
CA ASN A 42 2.31 -9.03 -16.47
C ASN A 42 1.87 -9.25 -15.02
N LEU A 43 0.57 -9.52 -14.81
CA LEU A 43 0.03 -9.96 -13.53
C LEU A 43 -0.15 -11.49 -13.57
N PHE A 44 0.30 -12.19 -12.53
CA PHE A 44 0.30 -13.65 -12.49
C PHE A 44 -1.08 -14.25 -12.14
N PHE A 45 -2.10 -13.43 -11.91
CA PHE A 45 -3.42 -13.87 -11.44
C PHE A 45 -4.53 -13.52 -12.42
N LEU A 46 -5.60 -14.34 -12.40
CA LEU A 46 -6.85 -14.02 -13.06
C LEU A 46 -7.54 -12.89 -12.29
N ASN A 47 -7.75 -11.76 -12.98
CA ASN A 47 -8.42 -10.60 -12.43
C ASN A 47 -9.94 -10.85 -12.36
N SER A 48 -10.51 -10.77 -11.16
CA SER A 48 -11.96 -10.86 -10.96
C SER A 48 -12.68 -9.52 -11.11
N SER A 49 -11.97 -8.38 -11.01
CA SER A 49 -12.52 -7.05 -11.20
C SER A 49 -12.04 -6.40 -12.50
N LEU A 50 -12.93 -5.59 -13.11
CA LEU A 50 -12.69 -4.90 -14.37
C LEU A 50 -11.54 -3.88 -14.30
N GLU A 51 -11.25 -3.34 -13.11
CA GLU A 51 -10.20 -2.32 -12.91
C GLU A 51 -8.81 -2.82 -13.33
N TRP A 52 -8.52 -4.10 -13.12
CA TRP A 52 -7.23 -4.69 -13.43
C TRP A 52 -7.04 -5.08 -14.91
N LEU A 53 -8.08 -4.93 -15.73
CA LEU A 53 -8.00 -5.10 -17.19
C LEU A 53 -7.51 -3.83 -17.90
N ASN A 54 -7.55 -2.68 -17.23
CA ASN A 54 -7.09 -1.41 -17.79
C ASN A 54 -5.56 -1.33 -17.83
N SER A 55 -5.04 -0.35 -18.57
CA SER A 55 -3.61 -0.01 -18.57
C SER A 55 -3.15 0.57 -17.23
N TYR A 56 -1.83 0.52 -16.98
CA TYR A 56 -1.20 1.12 -15.80
C TYR A 56 -0.25 2.25 -16.25
N PRO A 57 -0.62 3.54 -16.12
CA PRO A 57 -1.85 4.08 -15.54
C PRO A 57 -3.07 3.98 -16.49
N PRO A 58 -4.30 4.07 -15.96
CA PRO A 58 -5.50 4.11 -16.80
C PRO A 58 -5.56 5.41 -17.61
N PHE A 59 -6.19 5.35 -18.77
CA PHE A 59 -6.50 6.55 -19.55
C PHE A 59 -7.55 7.41 -18.86
N ASN A 60 -7.51 8.73 -19.07
CA ASN A 60 -8.53 9.66 -18.55
C ASN A 60 -9.95 9.32 -19.02
N HIS A 61 -10.06 8.78 -20.24
CA HIS A 61 -11.30 8.23 -20.78
C HIS A 61 -11.07 6.75 -21.08
N SER A 62 -11.42 5.90 -20.11
CA SER A 62 -11.10 4.47 -20.14
C SER A 62 -12.05 3.64 -21.00
N TYR A 63 -13.32 4.05 -21.12
CA TYR A 63 -14.36 3.28 -21.79
C TYR A 63 -15.01 4.11 -22.89
N ASN A 64 -14.97 3.62 -24.13
CA ASN A 64 -15.70 4.24 -25.23
C ASN A 64 -17.20 3.87 -25.21
N GLU A 65 -17.52 2.73 -24.61
CA GLU A 65 -18.87 2.20 -24.49
C GLU A 65 -19.09 1.69 -23.07
N ILE A 66 -20.35 1.58 -22.64
CA ILE A 66 -20.68 1.10 -21.29
C ILE A 66 -20.25 -0.36 -21.18
N PRO A 67 -19.38 -0.73 -20.22
CA PRO A 67 -19.00 -2.12 -20.03
C PRO A 67 -20.23 -2.93 -19.60
N SER A 68 -20.71 -3.79 -20.48
CA SER A 68 -21.76 -4.76 -20.19
C SER A 68 -21.13 -6.10 -19.81
N ILE A 69 -21.73 -6.77 -18.82
CA ILE A 69 -21.41 -8.17 -18.46
C ILE A 69 -21.61 -9.10 -19.66
#